data_AF-A0A810NX23-F1
#
_entry.id   AF-A0A810NX23-F1
#
_cell.length_a   1.000
_cell.length_b   1.000
_cell.length_c   1.000
_cell.angle_alpha   90.00
_cell.angle_beta   90.00
_cell.angle_gamma   90.00
#
_symmetry.space_group_name_H-M   'P 1'
#
loop_
_entity.id
_entity.type
_entity.pdbx_description
1 polymer ?
#
loop_
_entity_poly.entity_id
_entity_poly.type
_entity_poly.pdbx_seq_one_letter_code
_entity_poly.pdbx_strand_id
1 'polypeptide(L)'
;MHLLAVAPHEVTGGLDAYARDRALPCAGCADVIWPADPEGVPYGFGGARLSPRALLRFGEAWRTGHAVPRGYREPAWTAHTPAGAPLQRGYGCLRWLGYEVGVPVDIAVGWAGQCVFVAPDAALTVVTTGDRGSWQEVLSRPALDELAPLVTAASGGLTANSTR
;
A
#
# COMPACT_ATOMS: atom_id res chain seq x y z
N MET A 1 5.03 16.21 11.50
CA MET A 1 3.76 16.20 12.26
C MET A 1 2.98 14.96 11.84
N HIS A 2 2.60 14.10 12.79
CA HIS A 2 2.06 12.75 12.56
C HIS A 2 0.62 12.61 13.10
N LEU A 3 -0.23 13.64 12.97
CA LEU A 3 -1.54 13.73 13.65
C LEU A 3 -2.41 12.46 13.57
N LEU A 4 -2.44 11.81 12.41
CA LEU A 4 -3.22 10.57 12.24
C LEU A 4 -2.72 9.41 13.10
N ALA A 5 -1.43 9.38 13.46
CA ALA A 5 -0.86 8.36 14.33
C ALA A 5 -1.09 8.63 15.83
N VAL A 6 -1.33 9.88 16.24
CA VAL A 6 -1.50 10.26 17.66
C VAL A 6 -2.72 9.58 18.27
N ALA A 7 -3.90 9.77 17.68
CA ALA A 7 -5.14 9.23 18.25
C ALA A 7 -5.13 7.69 18.34
N PRO A 8 -4.71 6.93 17.30
CA PRO A 8 -4.52 5.48 17.43
C PRO A 8 -3.48 5.10 18.49
N HIS A 9 -2.40 5.87 18.64
CA HIS A 9 -1.38 5.61 19.65
C HIS A 9 -1.97 5.73 21.06
N GLU A 10 -2.73 6.79 21.34
CA GLU A 10 -3.39 7.00 22.64
C GLU A 10 -4.43 5.91 22.94
N VAL A 11 -5.27 5.56 21.96
CA VAL A 11 -6.35 4.56 22.14
C VAL A 11 -5.78 3.16 22.36
N THR A 12 -4.64 2.84 21.74
CA THR A 12 -4.01 1.51 21.82
C THR A 12 -2.98 1.39 22.94
N GLY A 13 -2.57 2.51 23.56
CA GLY A 13 -1.47 2.54 24.53
C GLY A 13 -0.09 2.25 23.91
N GLY A 14 0.05 2.41 22.59
CA GLY A 14 1.27 2.10 21.84
C GLY A 14 0.98 1.59 20.43
N LEU A 15 1.03 2.49 19.44
CA LEU A 15 0.68 2.16 18.05
C LEU A 15 1.64 1.16 17.40
N ASP A 16 2.95 1.21 17.67
CA ASP A 16 3.91 0.28 17.07
C ASP A 16 3.73 -1.14 17.62
N ALA A 17 3.53 -1.26 18.94
CA ALA A 17 3.21 -2.53 19.59
C ALA A 17 1.88 -3.08 19.09
N TYR A 18 0.85 -2.24 18.99
CA TYR A 18 -0.43 -2.64 18.41
C TYR A 18 -0.29 -3.13 16.96
N ALA A 19 0.48 -2.43 16.12
CA ALA A 19 0.74 -2.84 14.75
C ALA A 19 1.42 -4.22 14.71
N ARG A 20 2.46 -4.41 15.52
CA ARG A 20 3.27 -5.64 15.59
C ARG A 20 2.51 -6.84 16.14
N ASP A 21 1.73 -6.62 17.20
CA ASP A 21 1.20 -7.71 18.03
C ASP A 21 -0.25 -8.04 17.68
N ARG A 22 -0.97 -7.11 17.03
CA ARG A 22 -2.41 -7.24 16.75
C ARG A 22 -2.78 -7.03 15.30
N ALA A 23 -2.37 -5.92 14.68
CA ALA A 23 -2.91 -5.52 13.38
C ALA A 23 -2.26 -6.28 12.20
N LEU A 24 -0.93 -6.41 12.21
CA LEU A 24 -0.16 -6.96 11.10
C LEU A 24 0.13 -8.48 11.14
N PRO A 25 0.04 -9.20 12.28
CA PRO A 25 0.24 -10.65 12.28
C PRO A 25 -0.66 -11.42 11.33
N CYS A 26 -1.94 -11.04 11.22
CA CYS A 26 -2.89 -11.70 10.32
C CYS A 26 -2.54 -11.54 8.83
N ALA A 27 -1.83 -10.46 8.48
CA ALA A 27 -1.27 -10.25 7.15
C ALA A 27 0.13 -10.87 6.98
N GLY A 28 0.73 -11.42 8.06
CA GLY A 28 2.08 -11.98 8.04
C GLY A 28 3.19 -10.92 7.98
N CYS A 29 2.95 -9.72 8.55
CA CYS A 29 3.86 -8.57 8.49
C CYS A 29 4.23 -8.05 9.89
N ALA A 30 4.30 -8.96 10.88
CA ALA A 30 4.60 -8.63 12.27
C ALA A 30 6.06 -8.21 12.51
N ASP A 31 6.95 -8.37 11.54
CA ASP A 31 8.35 -7.95 11.60
C ASP A 31 8.55 -6.45 11.30
N VAL A 32 7.48 -5.64 11.35
CA VAL A 32 7.56 -4.20 11.11
C VAL A 32 8.43 -3.51 12.17
N ILE A 33 9.33 -2.65 11.70
CA ILE A 33 10.02 -1.68 12.54
C ILE A 33 9.51 -0.29 12.19
N TRP A 34 8.87 0.39 13.14
CA TRP A 34 8.32 1.72 12.92
C TRP A 34 9.03 2.73 13.83
N PRO A 35 9.93 3.57 13.29
CA PRO A 35 10.54 4.63 14.07
C PRO A 35 9.50 5.59 14.62
N ALA A 36 9.72 5.99 15.87
CA ALA A 36 8.93 6.96 16.59
C ALA A 36 9.67 8.30 16.68
N ASP A 37 8.91 9.34 16.98
CA ASP A 37 9.42 10.63 17.39
C ASP A 37 9.95 10.60 18.85
N PRO A 38 10.49 11.72 19.38
CA PRO A 38 10.96 11.79 20.76
C PRO A 38 9.89 11.49 21.82
N GLU A 39 8.62 11.71 21.51
CA GLU A 39 7.46 11.42 22.37
C GLU A 39 7.04 9.94 22.33
N GLY A 40 7.68 9.12 21.49
CA GLY A 40 7.40 7.69 21.37
C GLY A 40 6.26 7.36 20.40
N VAL A 41 5.74 8.33 19.66
CA VAL A 41 4.67 8.12 18.69
C VAL A 41 5.28 7.75 17.33
N PRO A 42 4.88 6.62 16.72
CA PRO A 42 5.32 6.26 15.38
C PRO A 42 5.01 7.36 14.37
N TYR A 43 5.92 7.59 13.42
CA TYR A 43 5.74 8.70 12.46
C TYR A 43 4.43 8.65 11.66
N GLY A 44 3.79 7.48 11.49
CA GLY A 44 2.46 7.39 10.89
C GLY A 44 2.38 7.58 9.37
N PHE A 45 3.12 8.54 8.81
CA PHE A 45 3.14 8.87 7.38
C PHE A 45 4.27 8.17 6.61
N GLY A 46 5.20 7.52 7.31
CA GLY A 46 6.37 6.89 6.69
C GLY A 46 7.36 6.33 7.70
N GLY A 47 8.53 5.91 7.21
CA GLY A 47 9.64 5.41 8.02
C GLY A 47 9.50 3.96 8.47
N ALA A 48 8.31 3.34 8.35
CA ALA A 48 8.10 1.93 8.58
C ALA A 48 9.02 1.09 7.67
N ARG A 49 9.66 0.09 8.26
CA ARG A 49 10.60 -0.81 7.59
C ARG A 49 10.02 -2.20 7.60
N LEU A 50 9.90 -2.77 6.40
CA LEU A 50 9.42 -4.11 6.14
C LEU A 50 10.34 -4.74 5.09
N SER A 51 10.52 -6.06 5.18
CA SER A 51 11.14 -6.79 4.07
C SER A 51 10.24 -6.72 2.82
N PRO A 52 10.78 -6.82 1.59
CA PRO A 52 9.96 -6.87 0.38
C PRO A 52 8.91 -7.98 0.42
N ARG A 53 9.23 -9.11 1.05
CA ARG A 53 8.30 -10.24 1.24
C ARG A 53 7.16 -9.89 2.19
N ALA A 54 7.43 -9.23 3.31
CA ALA A 54 6.38 -8.78 4.22
C ALA A 54 5.52 -7.70 3.55
N LEU A 55 6.13 -6.77 2.82
CA LEU A 55 5.38 -5.76 2.06
C LEU A 55 4.47 -6.39 0.99
N LEU A 56 4.92 -7.44 0.31
CA LEU A 56 4.11 -8.22 -0.63
C LEU A 56 2.91 -8.87 0.07
N ARG A 57 3.10 -9.48 1.24
CA ARG A 57 2.00 -10.06 2.02
C ARG A 57 0.98 -9.01 2.45
N PHE A 58 1.45 -7.81 2.84
CA PHE A 58 0.58 -6.67 3.11
C PHE A 58 -0.24 -6.28 1.87
N GLY A 59 0.38 -6.20 0.70
CA GLY A 59 -0.31 -5.94 -0.56
C GLY A 59 -1.35 -7.02 -0.90
N GLU A 60 -1.03 -8.30 -0.69
CA GLU A 60 -1.94 -9.43 -0.92
C GLU A 60 -3.13 -9.45 0.03
N ALA A 61 -2.93 -9.06 1.30
CA ALA A 61 -4.01 -8.83 2.26
C ALA A 61 -4.98 -7.76 1.72
N TRP A 62 -4.44 -6.66 1.21
CA TRP A 62 -5.22 -5.63 0.54
C TRP A 62 -5.80 -6.06 -0.81
N ARG A 63 -5.20 -6.97 -1.56
CA ARG A 63 -5.77 -7.45 -2.84
C ARG A 63 -7.00 -8.31 -2.62
N THR A 64 -6.88 -9.27 -1.73
CA THR A 64 -7.92 -10.28 -1.46
C THR A 64 -8.91 -9.85 -0.38
N GLY A 65 -8.60 -8.79 0.37
CA GLY A 65 -9.40 -8.35 1.51
C GLY A 65 -9.21 -9.21 2.77
N HIS A 66 -8.33 -10.22 2.75
CA HIS A 66 -7.98 -10.94 3.99
C HIS A 66 -7.24 -10.01 4.94
N ALA A 67 -7.48 -10.14 6.24
CA ALA A 67 -6.88 -9.30 7.29
C ALA A 67 -7.15 -7.78 7.18
N VAL A 68 -8.06 -7.34 6.30
CA VAL A 68 -8.59 -5.98 6.31
C VAL A 68 -9.84 -5.94 7.20
N PRO A 69 -9.97 -4.98 8.14
CA PRO A 69 -11.17 -4.88 8.98
C PRO A 69 -12.45 -4.79 8.16
N ARG A 70 -13.49 -5.48 8.61
CA ARG A 70 -14.82 -5.46 7.96
C ARG A 70 -15.32 -4.02 7.88
N GLY A 71 -15.82 -3.63 6.72
CA GLY A 71 -16.33 -2.26 6.48
C GLY A 71 -15.25 -1.21 6.26
N TYR A 72 -13.96 -1.54 6.40
CA TYR A 72 -12.87 -0.59 6.09
C TYR A 72 -12.45 -0.62 4.62
N ARG A 73 -12.58 -1.78 3.97
CA ARG A 73 -12.17 -1.95 2.58
C ARG A 73 -12.92 -1.01 1.64
N GLU A 74 -14.24 -1.00 1.68
CA GLU A 74 -15.05 -0.19 0.75
C GLU A 74 -14.74 1.32 0.84
N PRO A 75 -14.69 1.94 2.04
CA PRO A 75 -14.21 3.32 2.18
C PRO A 75 -12.79 3.55 1.68
N ALA A 76 -11.88 2.59 1.88
CA ALA A 76 -10.50 2.71 1.42
C ALA A 76 -10.38 2.68 -0.12
N TRP A 77 -11.28 1.95 -0.79
CA TRP A 77 -11.39 1.87 -2.25
C TRP A 77 -12.32 2.94 -2.86
N THR A 78 -12.81 3.87 -2.04
CA THR A 78 -13.65 4.99 -2.49
C THR A 78 -12.80 6.27 -2.48
N ALA A 79 -12.82 7.02 -3.60
CA ALA A 79 -12.13 8.30 -3.66
C ALA A 79 -12.89 9.36 -2.86
N HIS A 80 -12.23 9.93 -1.85
CA HIS A 80 -12.75 11.04 -1.01
C HIS A 80 -12.26 12.40 -1.49
N THR A 81 -11.29 12.42 -2.40
CA THR A 81 -10.79 13.63 -3.05
C THR A 81 -10.87 13.50 -4.57
N PRO A 82 -11.03 14.62 -5.30
CA PRO A 82 -10.77 14.66 -6.72
C PRO A 82 -9.35 14.19 -7.06
N ALA A 83 -9.12 13.91 -8.34
CA ALA A 83 -7.80 13.58 -8.83
C ALA A 83 -6.80 14.71 -8.54
N GLY A 84 -5.63 14.37 -8.00
CA GLY A 84 -4.65 15.36 -7.59
C GLY A 84 -3.23 14.84 -7.50
N ALA A 85 -2.30 15.77 -7.27
CA ALA A 85 -0.88 15.47 -7.10
C ALA A 85 -0.64 14.55 -5.88
N PRO A 86 0.38 13.65 -5.94
CA PRO A 86 1.42 13.61 -6.96
C PRO A 86 1.18 12.57 -8.06
N LEU A 87 0.08 11.81 -8.03
CA LEU A 87 -0.21 10.79 -9.05
C LEU A 87 -1.28 11.20 -10.07
N GLN A 88 -1.88 12.40 -9.91
CA GLN A 88 -3.05 12.84 -10.69
C GLN A 88 -4.20 11.83 -10.60
N ARG A 89 -4.42 11.31 -9.39
CA ARG A 89 -5.37 10.24 -9.07
C ARG A 89 -6.23 10.62 -7.89
N GLY A 90 -7.42 10.01 -7.80
CA GLY A 90 -8.28 10.16 -6.63
C GLY A 90 -7.61 9.55 -5.39
N TYR A 91 -7.99 10.00 -4.21
CA TYR A 91 -7.40 9.53 -2.96
C TYR A 91 -8.46 8.97 -2.01
N GLY A 92 -8.25 7.72 -1.59
CA GLY A 92 -9.06 7.04 -0.58
C GLY A 92 -8.48 7.20 0.83
N CYS A 93 -8.62 6.16 1.65
CA CYS A 93 -8.02 6.13 2.99
C CYS A 93 -6.51 5.82 2.93
N LEU A 94 -5.70 6.85 2.65
CA LEU A 94 -4.23 6.77 2.50
C LEU A 94 -3.74 6.05 1.24
N ARG A 95 -4.59 5.93 0.22
CA ARG A 95 -4.34 5.12 -0.97
C ARG A 95 -4.75 5.88 -2.23
N TRP A 96 -3.92 5.84 -3.26
CA TRP A 96 -4.23 6.43 -4.57
C TRP A 96 -5.05 5.45 -5.39
N LEU A 97 -6.14 5.93 -5.96
CA LEU A 97 -7.12 5.11 -6.67
C LEU A 97 -7.14 5.49 -8.15
N GLY A 98 -7.36 4.50 -9.02
CA GLY A 98 -7.53 4.75 -10.44
C GLY A 98 -7.79 3.47 -11.21
N TYR A 99 -7.44 3.50 -12.49
CA TYR A 99 -7.59 2.37 -13.38
C TYR A 99 -6.32 2.19 -14.21
N GLU A 100 -5.95 0.94 -14.46
CA GLU A 100 -4.94 0.57 -15.45
C GLU A 100 -5.61 -0.33 -16.47
N VAL A 101 -5.59 0.05 -17.76
CA VAL A 101 -6.23 -0.70 -18.85
C VAL A 101 -7.66 -1.18 -18.50
N GLY A 102 -8.44 -0.31 -17.83
CA GLY A 102 -9.83 -0.58 -17.43
C GLY A 102 -10.00 -1.40 -16.15
N VAL A 103 -8.92 -1.87 -15.52
CA VAL A 103 -8.95 -2.60 -14.24
C VAL A 103 -8.81 -1.61 -13.08
N PRO A 104 -9.68 -1.65 -12.05
CA PRO A 104 -9.54 -0.80 -10.88
C PRO A 104 -8.26 -1.16 -10.11
N VAL A 105 -7.52 -0.12 -9.73
CA VAL A 105 -6.25 -0.28 -9.02
C VAL A 105 -6.17 0.60 -7.80
N ASP A 106 -5.38 0.13 -6.85
CA ASP A 106 -5.02 0.83 -5.65
C ASP A 106 -3.49 0.88 -5.52
N ILE A 107 -2.96 2.06 -5.24
CA ILE A 107 -1.54 2.36 -5.19
C ILE A 107 -1.19 3.10 -3.89
N ALA A 108 -0.27 2.55 -3.11
CA ALA A 108 0.43 3.29 -2.06
C ALA A 108 1.86 3.57 -2.53
N VAL A 109 2.22 4.86 -2.65
CA VAL A 109 3.56 5.27 -3.08
C VAL A 109 4.32 5.90 -1.92
N GLY A 110 5.59 5.57 -1.83
CA GLY A 110 6.55 6.17 -0.92
C GLY A 110 7.65 6.90 -1.68
N TRP A 111 8.51 7.56 -0.92
CA TRP A 111 9.69 8.23 -1.46
C TRP A 111 10.69 7.21 -2.05
N ALA A 112 11.55 7.64 -2.98
CA ALA A 112 12.58 6.81 -3.61
C ALA A 112 12.05 5.57 -4.38
N GLY A 113 10.86 5.65 -4.98
CA GLY A 113 10.32 4.58 -5.84
C GLY A 113 9.67 3.40 -5.08
N GLN A 114 9.40 3.56 -3.78
CA GLN A 114 8.61 2.60 -3.01
C GLN A 114 7.17 2.57 -3.51
N CYS A 115 6.63 1.37 -3.74
CA CYS A 115 5.26 1.19 -4.22
C CYS A 115 4.65 -0.10 -3.66
N VAL A 116 3.37 -0.04 -3.30
CA VAL A 116 2.47 -1.19 -3.18
C VAL A 116 1.32 -0.96 -4.14
N PHE A 117 1.28 -1.74 -5.20
CA PHE A 117 0.25 -1.71 -6.22
C PHE A 117 -0.60 -2.97 -6.14
N VAL A 118 -1.91 -2.80 -6.23
CA VAL A 118 -2.90 -3.86 -6.09
C VAL A 118 -3.96 -3.74 -7.18
N ALA A 119 -4.16 -4.80 -7.95
CA ALA A 119 -5.21 -4.94 -8.97
C ALA A 119 -5.97 -6.26 -8.73
N PRO A 120 -7.08 -6.24 -7.96
CA PRO A 120 -7.80 -7.44 -7.56
C PRO A 120 -8.31 -8.27 -8.75
N ASP A 121 -8.90 -7.61 -9.75
CA ASP A 121 -9.53 -8.27 -10.90
C ASP A 121 -8.49 -8.90 -11.85
N ALA A 122 -7.24 -8.42 -11.81
CA ALA A 122 -6.12 -9.01 -12.53
C ALA A 122 -5.33 -10.03 -11.67
N ALA A 123 -5.80 -10.32 -10.45
CA ALA A 123 -5.11 -11.16 -9.47
C ALA A 123 -3.63 -10.75 -9.22
N LEU A 124 -3.33 -9.46 -9.31
CA LEU A 124 -1.98 -8.93 -9.34
C LEU A 124 -1.68 -8.03 -8.13
N THR A 125 -0.54 -8.29 -7.49
CA THR A 125 0.09 -7.37 -6.53
C THR A 125 1.54 -7.18 -6.93
N VAL A 126 1.99 -5.92 -6.95
CA VAL A 126 3.36 -5.55 -7.25
C VAL A 126 3.88 -4.72 -6.10
N VAL A 127 5.09 -5.03 -5.63
CA VAL A 127 5.77 -4.22 -4.61
C VAL A 127 7.16 -3.85 -5.09
N THR A 128 7.53 -2.59 -4.85
CA THR A 128 8.89 -2.10 -5.05
C THR A 128 9.38 -1.46 -3.77
N THR A 129 10.63 -1.72 -3.43
CA THR A 129 11.33 -1.04 -2.32
C THR A 129 12.39 -0.13 -2.89
N GLY A 130 12.47 1.08 -2.35
CA GLY A 130 13.41 2.10 -2.76
C GLY A 130 14.69 2.09 -1.93
N ASP A 131 15.77 2.59 -2.52
CA ASP A 131 17.01 2.93 -1.81
C ASP A 131 17.23 4.45 -1.84
N ARG A 132 17.37 5.03 -0.65
CA ARG A 132 17.60 6.46 -0.45
C ARG A 132 18.92 6.93 -1.07
N GLY A 133 19.93 6.07 -1.12
CA GLY A 133 21.27 6.38 -1.61
C GLY A 133 21.37 6.44 -3.13
N SER A 134 20.55 5.64 -3.82
CA SER A 134 20.59 5.51 -5.28
C SER A 134 19.51 6.32 -6.01
N TRP A 135 18.46 6.77 -5.32
CA TRP A 135 17.33 7.50 -5.94
C TRP A 135 17.32 8.97 -5.55
N GLN A 136 17.86 9.81 -6.43
CA GLN A 136 17.91 11.27 -6.24
C GLN A 136 16.76 12.01 -6.96
N GLU A 137 16.09 11.37 -7.92
CA GLU A 137 15.04 11.99 -8.70
C GLU A 137 13.66 11.79 -8.04
N VAL A 138 13.31 12.72 -7.15
CA VAL A 138 12.17 12.68 -6.21
C VAL A 138 10.81 12.44 -6.87
N LEU A 139 10.65 12.83 -8.14
CA LEU A 139 9.39 12.70 -8.88
C LEU A 139 9.33 11.46 -9.78
N SER A 140 10.49 10.86 -10.10
CA SER A 140 10.54 9.64 -10.92
C SER A 140 9.92 8.47 -10.15
N ARG A 141 9.02 7.75 -10.81
CA ARG A 141 8.36 6.56 -10.24
C ARG A 141 8.28 5.47 -11.32
N PRO A 142 9.41 4.87 -11.73
CA PRO A 142 9.44 3.93 -12.86
C PRO A 142 8.52 2.72 -12.66
N ALA A 143 8.29 2.30 -11.41
CA ALA A 143 7.33 1.24 -11.11
C ALA A 143 5.90 1.57 -11.58
N LEU A 144 5.54 2.85 -11.70
CA LEU A 144 4.22 3.27 -12.19
C LEU A 144 4.09 3.12 -13.71
N ASP A 145 5.16 3.33 -14.45
CA ASP A 145 5.17 3.21 -15.92
C ASP A 145 4.94 1.76 -16.36
N GLU A 146 5.31 0.80 -15.50
CA GLU A 146 5.16 -0.64 -15.74
C GLU A 146 3.78 -1.20 -15.36
N LEU A 147 2.90 -0.43 -14.71
CA LEU A 147 1.64 -0.96 -14.18
C LEU A 147 0.66 -1.40 -15.27
N ALA A 148 0.42 -0.57 -16.28
CA ALA A 148 -0.47 -0.93 -17.39
C ALA A 148 0.03 -2.15 -18.18
N PRO A 149 1.34 -2.26 -18.55
CA PRO A 149 1.91 -3.48 -19.10
C PRO A 149 1.70 -4.72 -18.23
N LEU A 150 1.98 -4.62 -16.92
CA LEU A 150 1.85 -5.75 -15.99
C LEU A 150 0.39 -6.21 -15.84
N VAL A 151 -0.56 -5.28 -15.74
CA VAL A 151 -1.99 -5.60 -15.69
C VAL A 151 -2.46 -6.26 -16.98
N THR A 152 -1.99 -5.77 -18.13
CA THR A 152 -2.31 -6.37 -19.44
C THR A 152 -1.82 -7.82 -19.49
N ALA A 153 -0.56 -8.07 -19.10
CA ALA A 153 0.03 -9.40 -19.09
C ALA A 153 -0.69 -10.36 -18.13
N ALA A 154 -1.03 -9.90 -16.92
CA ALA A 154 -1.75 -10.70 -15.93
C ALA A 154 -3.19 -11.04 -16.39
N SER A 155 -3.88 -10.07 -17.00
CA SER A 155 -5.26 -10.24 -17.48
C SER A 155 -5.35 -11.14 -18.71
N GLY A 156 -4.34 -11.13 -19.59
CA GLY A 156 -4.25 -12.03 -20.73
C GLY A 156 -4.01 -13.50 -20.33
N GLY A 157 -3.39 -13.76 -19.18
CA GLY A 157 -3.24 -15.10 -18.62
C GLY A 157 -4.53 -15.66 -18.01
N LEU A 158 -5.40 -14.79 -17.48
CA LEU A 158 -6.68 -15.19 -16.87
C LEU A 158 -7.70 -15.69 -17.89
N THR A 159 -7.74 -15.12 -19.10
CA THR A 159 -8.64 -15.59 -20.17
C THR A 159 -8.23 -16.94 -20.76
N ALA A 160 -6.94 -17.27 -20.75
CA ALA A 160 -6.42 -18.54 -21.26
C ALA A 160 -6.65 -19.73 -20.31
N ASN A 161 -6.95 -19.49 -19.02
CA ASN A 161 -7.05 -20.53 -18.00
C ASN A 161 -8.51 -20.88 -17.60
N SER A 162 -9.51 -20.27 -18.26
CA SER A 162 -10.95 -20.51 -18.00
C SER A 162 -11.57 -21.63 -18.87
N THR A 163 -10.76 -22.40 -19.60
CA THR A 163 -11.20 -23.46 -20.54
C THR A 163 -10.69 -24.87 -20.17
N ARG A 164 -10.46 -25.17 -18.88
CA ARG A 164 -10.17 -26.54 -18.42
C ARG A 164 -11.12 -27.01 -17.34
#